data_AF-A0A521YT60-F1
#
_entry.id   AF-A0A521YT60-F1
#
_cell.length_a   1.000
_cell.length_b   1.000
_cell.length_c   1.000
_cell.angle_alpha   90.00
_cell.angle_beta   90.00
_cell.angle_gamma   90.00
#
_symmetry.space_group_name_H-M   'P 1'
#
loop_
_entity.id
_entity.type
_entity.pdbx_description
1 polymer ?
#
loop_
_entity_poly.entity_id
_entity_poly.type
_entity_poly.pdbx_seq_one_letter_code
_entity_poly.pdbx_strand_id
1 'polypeptide(L)' 'MKKTVLFAALALASSVALANSCPKHMKAIDAALPSAKLSGAQMSEVKKLRADGEALHKAGKHAESEAALKKAEGVLGIK' A
#
# COMPACT_ATOMS: atom_id res chain seq x y z
N MET A 1 -26.98 9.71 30.74
CA MET A 1 -25.73 8.92 30.76
C MET A 1 -25.78 7.66 29.87
N LYS A 2 -26.56 7.63 28.78
CA LYS A 2 -26.68 6.45 27.87
C LYS A 2 -26.40 6.77 26.39
N LYS A 3 -26.19 8.05 26.03
CA LYS A 3 -26.00 8.51 24.64
C LYS A 3 -24.54 8.84 24.29
N THR A 4 -23.67 8.98 25.29
CA THR A 4 -22.25 9.34 25.11
C THR A 4 -21.32 8.16 24.81
N VAL A 5 -21.79 6.91 24.95
CA VAL A 5 -20.99 5.71 24.67
C VAL A 5 -20.95 5.37 23.17
N LEU A 6 -21.88 5.91 22.37
CA LEU A 6 -22.00 5.55 20.95
C LEU A 6 -21.00 6.26 20.01
N PHE A 7 -20.38 7.36 20.44
CA PHE A 7 -19.44 8.13 19.60
C PHE A 7 -18.00 7.60 19.61
N ALA A 8 -17.58 6.87 20.65
CA ALA A 8 -16.21 6.35 20.75
C ALA A 8 -15.94 5.15 19.82
N ALA A 9 -16.99 4.42 19.41
CA ALA A 9 -16.86 3.23 18.58
C ALA A 9 -16.53 3.55 17.10
N LEU A 10 -16.89 4.75 16.61
CA LEU A 10 -16.72 5.10 15.19
C LEU A 10 -15.28 5.55 14.86
N ALA A 11 -14.56 6.14 15.82
CA ALA A 11 -13.18 6.58 15.62
C ALA A 11 -12.21 5.40 15.41
N LEU A 12 -12.48 4.26 16.03
CA LEU A 12 -11.69 3.02 15.93
C LEU A 12 -11.96 2.24 14.63
N ALA A 13 -13.04 2.54 13.90
CA ALA A 13 -13.33 1.88 12.63
C ALA A 13 -12.53 2.47 11.45
N SER A 14 -12.18 3.76 11.53
CA SER A 14 -11.40 4.49 10.52
C SER A 14 -9.97 3.98 10.36
N SER A 15 -9.37 3.44 11.42
CA SER A 15 -8.01 2.88 11.40
C SER A 15 -7.95 1.49 10.73
N VAL A 16 -9.05 0.74 10.72
CA VAL A 16 -9.10 -0.61 10.14
C VAL A 16 -9.09 -0.56 8.60
N ALA A 17 -9.74 0.45 8.01
CA ALA A 17 -9.72 0.65 6.55
C ALA A 17 -8.32 1.05 6.03
N LEU A 18 -7.53 1.77 6.83
CA LEU A 18 -6.16 2.16 6.48
C LEU A 18 -5.16 1.00 6.62
N ALA A 19 -5.42 0.05 7.53
CA ALA A 19 -4.54 -1.09 7.76
C ALA A 19 -4.38 -2.01 6.53
N ASN A 20 -5.36 -2.01 5.62
CA ASN A 20 -5.37 -2.92 4.47
C ASN A 20 -4.95 -2.28 3.12
N SER A 21 -4.66 -0.98 3.08
CA SER A 21 -4.30 -0.28 1.83
C SER A 21 -2.96 -0.75 1.26
N CYS A 22 -1.88 -0.71 2.05
CA CYS A 22 -0.55 -1.10 1.56
C CYS A 22 -0.51 -2.57 1.10
N PRO A 23 -1.05 -3.55 1.86
CA PRO A 23 -1.11 -4.93 1.39
C PRO A 23 -1.87 -5.12 0.06
N LYS A 24 -2.92 -4.32 -0.18
CA LYS A 24 -3.64 -4.33 -1.46
C LYS A 24 -2.75 -3.88 -2.62
N HIS A 25 -2.02 -2.77 -2.45
CA HIS A 25 -1.10 -2.26 -3.46
C HIS A 25 0.05 -3.25 -3.73
N MET A 26 0.65 -3.82 -2.69
CA MET A 26 1.69 -4.87 -2.83
C MET A 26 1.18 -6.05 -3.67
N LYS A 27 -0.01 -6.56 -3.37
CA LYS A 27 -0.62 -7.66 -4.11
C LYS A 27 -0.90 -7.30 -5.57
N ALA A 28 -1.35 -6.09 -5.85
CA ALA A 28 -1.58 -5.62 -7.22
C ALA A 28 -0.28 -5.55 -8.03
N ILE A 29 0.79 -5.03 -7.43
CA ILE A 29 2.14 -4.99 -8.02
C ILE A 29 2.64 -6.42 -8.31
N ASP A 30 2.52 -7.32 -7.33
CA ASP A 30 2.96 -8.71 -7.45
C ASP A 30 2.20 -9.46 -8.56
N ALA A 31 0.92 -9.17 -8.74
CA ALA A 31 0.10 -9.77 -9.79
C ALA A 31 0.44 -9.23 -11.20
N ALA A 32 0.82 -7.96 -11.33
CA ALA A 32 1.13 -7.33 -12.61
C ALA A 32 2.57 -7.58 -13.08
N LEU A 33 3.52 -7.72 -12.15
CA LEU A 33 4.95 -7.89 -12.45
C LEU A 33 5.28 -9.00 -13.46
N PRO A 34 4.65 -10.20 -13.42
CA PRO A 34 4.98 -11.28 -14.35
C PRO A 34 4.65 -11.00 -15.82
N SER A 35 3.64 -10.16 -16.08
CA SER A 35 3.17 -9.81 -17.44
C SER A 35 3.58 -8.41 -17.88
N ALA A 36 4.29 -7.68 -17.01
CA ALA A 36 4.68 -6.29 -17.24
C ALA A 36 5.68 -6.17 -18.40
N LYS A 37 5.33 -5.33 -19.38
CA LYS A 37 6.22 -4.98 -20.50
C LYS A 37 7.04 -3.75 -20.13
N LEU A 38 8.03 -3.94 -19.27
CA LEU A 38 8.90 -2.90 -18.75
C LEU A 38 10.35 -3.10 -19.20
N SER A 39 11.12 -2.02 -19.31
CA SER A 39 12.58 -2.11 -19.47
C SER A 39 13.21 -2.75 -18.22
N GLY A 40 14.45 -3.25 -18.34
CA GLY A 40 15.18 -3.83 -17.21
C GLY A 40 15.33 -2.85 -16.03
N ALA A 41 15.56 -1.56 -16.32
CA ALA A 41 15.63 -0.50 -15.32
C ALA A 41 14.29 -0.31 -14.60
N GLN A 42 13.18 -0.24 -15.34
CA GLN A 42 11.84 -0.11 -14.76
C GLN A 42 11.46 -1.35 -13.92
N MET A 43 11.79 -2.56 -14.37
CA MET A 43 11.58 -3.78 -13.59
C MET A 43 12.34 -3.75 -12.27
N SER A 44 13.60 -3.28 -12.29
CA SER A 44 14.41 -3.13 -11.07
C SER A 44 13.80 -2.08 -10.14
N GLU A 45 13.36 -0.94 -10.67
CA GLU A 45 12.70 0.11 -9.90
C GLU A 45 11.41 -0.38 -9.24
N VAL A 46 10.53 -1.06 -9.98
CA VAL A 46 9.27 -1.61 -9.43
C VAL A 46 9.55 -2.62 -8.31
N LYS A 47 10.50 -3.54 -8.51
CA LYS A 47 10.86 -4.53 -7.47
C LYS A 47 11.41 -3.87 -6.22
N LYS A 48 12.25 -2.84 -6.38
CA LYS A 48 12.78 -2.06 -5.26
C LYS A 48 11.66 -1.34 -4.52
N LEU A 49 10.81 -0.60 -5.22
CA LEU A 49 9.68 0.13 -4.61
C LEU A 49 8.70 -0.81 -3.90
N ARG A 50 8.45 -2.00 -4.44
CA ARG A 50 7.66 -3.06 -3.80
C ARG A 50 8.30 -3.50 -2.48
N ALA A 51 9.60 -3.81 -2.50
CA ALA A 51 10.32 -4.25 -1.30
C ALA A 51 10.42 -3.14 -0.23
N ASP A 52 10.70 -1.90 -0.64
CA ASP A 52 10.74 -0.73 0.23
C ASP A 52 9.34 -0.48 0.84
N GLY A 53 8.29 -0.58 0.03
CA GLY A 53 6.90 -0.48 0.49
C GLY A 53 6.54 -1.51 1.57
N GLU A 54 6.94 -2.76 1.40
CA GLU A 54 6.76 -3.83 2.40
C GLU A 54 7.54 -3.55 3.69
N ALA A 55 8.81 -3.12 3.57
CA ALA A 55 9.65 -2.81 4.73
C ALA A 55 9.09 -1.62 5.53
N LEU A 56 8.64 -0.57 4.85
CA LEU A 56 8.00 0.59 5.46
C LEU A 56 6.69 0.21 6.15
N HIS A 57 5.88 -0.66 5.54
CA HIS A 57 4.66 -1.18 6.16
C HIS A 57 4.99 -1.94 7.47
N LYS A 58 5.96 -2.84 7.44
CA LYS A 58 6.41 -3.60 8.63
C LYS A 58 6.97 -2.67 9.72
N ALA A 59 7.53 -1.52 9.35
CA ALA A 59 8.02 -0.50 10.26
C ALA A 59 6.93 0.46 10.78
N GLY A 60 5.65 0.29 10.41
CA GLY A 60 4.55 1.18 10.78
C GLY A 60 4.52 2.51 10.01
N LYS A 61 5.39 2.68 9.01
CA LYS A 61 5.53 3.87 8.16
C LYS A 61 4.55 3.82 6.99
N HIS A 62 3.25 3.84 7.30
CA HIS A 62 2.20 3.57 6.30
C HIS A 62 2.14 4.62 5.19
N ALA A 63 2.31 5.90 5.51
CA ALA A 63 2.31 6.96 4.49
C ALA A 63 3.47 6.80 3.51
N GLU A 64 4.69 6.54 4.00
CA GLU A 64 5.83 6.28 3.13
C GLU A 64 5.67 4.97 2.33
N SER A 65 5.11 3.92 2.95
CA SER A 65 4.80 2.66 2.29
C SER A 65 3.86 2.87 1.10
N GLU A 66 2.73 3.56 1.32
CA GLU A 66 1.79 3.87 0.24
C GLU A 66 2.42 4.71 -0.87
N ALA A 67 3.25 5.70 -0.53
CA ALA A 67 3.92 6.54 -1.53
C ALA A 67 4.85 5.71 -2.43
N ALA A 68 5.65 4.81 -1.84
CA ALA A 68 6.53 3.91 -2.59
C ALA A 68 5.73 2.96 -3.49
N LEU A 69 4.66 2.35 -2.95
CA LEU A 69 3.83 1.39 -3.68
C LEU A 69 3.06 2.06 -4.82
N LYS A 70 2.47 3.25 -4.60
CA LYS A 70 1.80 4.03 -5.65
C LYS A 70 2.76 4.47 -6.76
N LYS A 71 4.03 4.72 -6.43
CA LYS A 71 5.06 4.97 -7.45
C LYS A 71 5.31 3.72 -8.30
N ALA A 72 5.41 2.54 -7.68
CA ALA A 72 5.57 1.27 -8.39
C ALA A 72 4.38 0.98 -9.32
N GLU A 73 3.17 1.17 -8.82
CA GLU A 73 1.91 1.10 -9.58
C GLU A 73 1.90 2.04 -10.79
N GLY A 74 2.39 3.28 -10.60
CA GLY A 74 2.56 4.25 -11.68
C GLY A 74 3.51 3.78 -12.78
N VAL A 75 4.63 3.14 -12.42
CA VAL A 75 5.58 2.56 -13.41
C VAL A 75 4.95 1.36 -14.12
N LEU A 76 4.17 0.53 -13.41
CA LEU A 76 3.44 -0.61 -13.96
C LEU A 76 2.22 -0.21 -14.81
N GLY A 77 1.75 1.03 -14.69
CA GLY A 77 0.54 1.50 -15.38
C GLY A 77 -0.76 0.92 -14.82
N ILE A 78 -0.75 0.43 -13.58
CA ILE A 78 -1.95 -0.06 -12.87
C ILE A 78 -2.35 1.03 -11.87
N LYS A 79 -3.51 1.67 -12.03
CA LYS A 79 -4.03 2.68 -11.11
C LYS A 79 -5.45 2.32 -10.70
#